data_AF-A0A932E051-F1
#
_entry.id   AF-A0A932E051-F1
#
_cell.length_a   1.000
_cell.length_b   1.000
_cell.length_c   1.000
_cell.angle_alpha   90.00
_cell.angle_beta   90.00
_cell.angle_gamma   90.00
#
_symmetry.space_group_name_H-M   'P 1'
#
loop_
_entity.id
_entity.type
_entity.pdbx_description
1 polymer ?
#
loop_
_entity_poly.entity_id
_entity_poly.type
_entity_poly.pdbx_seq_one_letter_code
_entity_poly.pdbx_strand_id
1 'polypeptide(L)'
;PVPQALAGQRTAINLQGVERAAIERGDVIGLAGTLVASVLVDGTLELLSDAPRPVKTRTRVRFHVGTSEIMARVLLLDRPELEPGQSAFARFRLEAPLVALPGDRFVVRSYSPIVTIGGGTLLDVDPPRFKLKAPPHLAHLTLLQQGSPEAVLEEHVRHAGASGVRLAALSGRVPFGPARLRELLDVLLAAGRVLAVERDWYLHPESFARLRERAVVALETFHRANPLRPGMSREELRGRAGGADERVFAALLSALEAEGVTKSERDKVRLASHAVRLTPEQQRVVDRLEQAFLEAEAAPPSPEEALGQAGVKGDEEHELFQVLLQSGKLVRVKESLFFHARAIDTIQAKLVAMLRERKEIGPGDIKDLLGVSRKYAIPLLEFFDQRRVTARVGERRVLRGG
;
A
#
# COMPACT_ATOMS: atom_id res chain seq x y z
N PRO A 1 -43.28 -24.66 -6.85
CA PRO A 1 -42.27 -23.63 -6.50
C PRO A 1 -42.08 -23.66 -4.98
N VAL A 2 -40.84 -23.54 -4.50
CA VAL A 2 -40.53 -23.57 -3.06
C VAL A 2 -39.85 -22.25 -2.67
N PRO A 3 -40.10 -21.72 -1.46
CA PRO A 3 -39.49 -20.47 -1.01
C PRO A 3 -38.01 -20.64 -0.64
N GLN A 4 -37.56 -21.86 -0.37
CA GLN A 4 -36.19 -22.19 0.04
C GLN A 4 -35.79 -23.53 -0.59
N ALA A 5 -34.51 -23.65 -0.93
CA ALA A 5 -33.87 -24.89 -1.37
C ALA A 5 -32.63 -25.14 -0.50
N LEU A 6 -32.36 -26.40 -0.19
CA LEU A 6 -31.28 -26.80 0.71
C LEU A 6 -30.20 -27.61 -0.03
N ALA A 7 -29.01 -27.66 0.55
CA ALA A 7 -27.90 -28.46 0.03
C ALA A 7 -28.31 -29.94 -0.13
N GLY A 8 -27.86 -30.58 -1.21
CA GLY A 8 -28.20 -31.96 -1.57
C GLY A 8 -29.40 -32.09 -2.52
N GLN A 9 -30.12 -31.01 -2.82
CA GLN A 9 -31.25 -31.02 -3.74
C GLN A 9 -30.86 -30.58 -5.16
N ARG A 10 -31.41 -31.26 -6.17
CA ARG A 10 -31.39 -30.74 -7.55
C ARG A 10 -32.45 -29.65 -7.67
N THR A 11 -32.01 -28.40 -7.79
CA THR A 11 -32.88 -27.23 -7.74
C THR A 11 -32.90 -26.50 -9.07
N ALA A 12 -34.10 -26.23 -9.59
CA ALA A 12 -34.28 -25.27 -10.68
C ALA A 12 -34.42 -23.86 -10.08
N ILE A 13 -33.53 -22.95 -10.47
CA ILE A 13 -33.50 -21.57 -9.98
C ILE A 13 -33.80 -20.64 -11.15
N ASN A 14 -34.77 -19.74 -10.98
CA ASN A 14 -35.03 -18.68 -11.95
C ASN A 14 -34.15 -17.46 -11.61
N LEU A 15 -33.18 -17.15 -12.46
CA LEU A 15 -32.27 -16.01 -12.31
C LEU A 15 -32.75 -14.84 -13.16
N GLN A 16 -33.29 -13.80 -12.53
CA GLN A 16 -33.68 -12.58 -13.24
C GLN A 16 -32.44 -11.80 -13.70
N GLY A 17 -32.47 -11.27 -14.93
CA GLY A 17 -31.39 -10.46 -15.48
C GLY A 17 -30.19 -11.25 -16.01
N VAL A 18 -30.26 -12.59 -16.05
CA VAL A 18 -29.21 -13.44 -16.64
C VAL A 18 -29.75 -14.14 -17.88
N GLU A 19 -29.13 -13.90 -19.02
CA GLU A 19 -29.49 -14.57 -20.26
C GLU A 19 -28.95 -16.00 -20.29
N ARG A 20 -29.72 -16.93 -20.88
CA ARG A 20 -29.30 -18.34 -21.01
C ARG A 20 -27.96 -18.50 -21.75
N ALA A 21 -27.68 -17.63 -22.73
CA ALA A 21 -26.45 -17.67 -23.51
C ALA A 21 -25.20 -17.26 -22.71
N ALA A 22 -25.38 -16.62 -21.54
CA ALA A 22 -24.30 -16.22 -20.65
C ALA A 22 -23.96 -17.28 -19.59
N ILE A 23 -24.62 -18.44 -19.61
CA ILE A 23 -24.43 -19.52 -18.63
C ILE A 23 -23.96 -20.78 -19.34
N GLU A 24 -22.87 -21.34 -18.84
CA GLU A 24 -22.34 -22.62 -19.28
C GLU A 24 -22.39 -23.68 -18.18
N ARG A 25 -22.30 -24.95 -18.59
CA ARG A 25 -22.14 -26.04 -17.62
C ARG A 25 -20.79 -25.87 -16.93
N GLY A 26 -20.80 -25.87 -15.61
CA GLY A 26 -19.62 -25.63 -14.78
C GLY A 26 -19.68 -24.29 -14.05
N ASP A 27 -20.59 -23.39 -14.44
CA ASP A 27 -20.85 -22.16 -13.69
C ASP A 27 -21.44 -22.48 -12.31
N VAL A 28 -20.97 -21.71 -11.32
CA VAL A 28 -21.33 -21.87 -9.92
C VAL A 28 -22.08 -20.64 -9.43
N ILE A 29 -23.22 -20.85 -8.79
CA ILE A 29 -23.98 -19.79 -8.12
C ILE A 29 -23.52 -19.73 -6.65
N GLY A 30 -23.14 -18.55 -6.19
CA GLY A 30 -22.73 -18.31 -4.82
C GLY A 30 -22.98 -16.88 -4.37
N LEU A 31 -22.68 -16.60 -3.11
CA LEU A 31 -22.76 -15.24 -2.59
C LEU A 31 -21.65 -14.38 -3.19
N ALA A 32 -21.94 -13.10 -3.40
CA ALA A 32 -20.96 -12.17 -3.96
C ALA A 32 -19.71 -12.09 -3.06
N GLY A 33 -18.53 -12.25 -3.66
CA GLY A 33 -17.24 -12.15 -2.98
C GLY A 33 -16.86 -13.34 -2.11
N THR A 34 -17.60 -14.46 -2.15
CA THR A 34 -17.26 -15.67 -1.36
C THR A 34 -16.61 -16.78 -2.19
N LEU A 35 -16.59 -16.65 -3.52
CA LEU A 35 -16.02 -17.64 -4.43
C LEU A 35 -14.90 -16.98 -5.25
N VAL A 36 -13.83 -17.73 -5.48
CA VAL A 36 -12.68 -17.29 -6.26
C VAL A 36 -12.58 -18.17 -7.50
N ALA A 37 -12.52 -17.55 -8.67
CA ALA A 37 -12.20 -18.23 -9.91
C ALA A 37 -10.68 -18.25 -10.10
N SER A 38 -10.10 -19.44 -10.28
CA SER A 38 -8.66 -19.60 -10.39
C SER A 38 -8.27 -20.56 -11.50
N VAL A 39 -7.09 -20.33 -12.08
CA VAL A 39 -6.45 -21.22 -13.05
C VAL A 39 -5.34 -22.06 -12.42
N LEU A 40 -5.15 -21.96 -11.11
CA LEU A 40 -4.12 -22.65 -10.36
C LEU A 40 -4.71 -23.20 -9.09
N VAL A 41 -4.62 -24.51 -8.90
CA VAL A 41 -5.11 -25.17 -7.68
C VAL A 41 -4.08 -26.16 -7.19
N ASP A 42 -3.96 -26.29 -5.86
CA ASP A 42 -3.13 -27.29 -5.21
C ASP A 42 -4.00 -28.35 -4.55
N GLY A 43 -3.55 -29.60 -4.61
CA GLY A 43 -4.27 -30.71 -4.02
C GLY A 43 -3.43 -31.97 -3.87
N THR A 44 -4.05 -33.01 -3.34
CA THR A 44 -3.50 -34.37 -3.40
C THR A 44 -3.79 -34.97 -4.76
N LEU A 45 -2.88 -35.79 -5.28
CA LEU A 45 -3.09 -36.62 -6.46
C LEU A 45 -2.75 -38.06 -6.09
N GLU A 46 -3.76 -38.92 -6.17
CA GLU A 46 -3.64 -40.37 -6.09
C GLU A 46 -3.82 -40.95 -7.49
N LEU A 47 -2.83 -41.73 -7.93
CA LEU A 47 -2.90 -42.46 -9.19
C LEU A 47 -3.46 -43.86 -8.93
N LEU A 48 -4.45 -44.29 -9.72
CA LEU A 48 -5.01 -45.63 -9.60
C LEU A 48 -3.92 -46.68 -9.88
N SER A 49 -4.02 -47.84 -9.23
CA SER A 49 -3.06 -48.94 -9.40
C SER A 49 -3.09 -49.55 -10.81
N ASP A 50 -4.22 -49.44 -11.51
CA ASP A 50 -4.42 -49.89 -12.89
C ASP A 50 -4.19 -48.77 -13.94
N ALA A 51 -3.69 -47.61 -13.51
CA ALA A 51 -3.37 -46.53 -14.44
C ALA A 51 -2.34 -47.02 -15.48
N PRO A 52 -2.54 -46.73 -16.78
CA PRO A 52 -1.79 -47.38 -17.86
C PRO A 52 -0.31 -46.96 -17.91
N ARG A 53 0.04 -45.83 -17.29
CA ARG A 53 1.41 -45.29 -17.26
C ARG A 53 1.58 -44.32 -16.09
N PRO A 54 2.83 -44.10 -15.64
CA PRO A 54 3.15 -43.06 -14.68
C PRO A 54 2.77 -41.66 -15.18
N VAL A 55 2.43 -40.76 -14.26
CA VAL A 55 2.16 -39.36 -14.56
C VAL A 55 3.42 -38.55 -14.32
N LYS A 56 3.97 -37.95 -15.37
CA LYS A 56 5.13 -37.06 -15.28
C LYS A 56 4.69 -35.63 -14.95
N THR A 57 5.58 -34.86 -14.35
CA THR A 57 5.40 -33.41 -14.26
C THR A 57 5.18 -32.79 -15.65
N ARG A 58 4.25 -31.84 -15.73
CA ARG A 58 3.69 -31.18 -16.92
C ARG A 58 2.84 -32.07 -17.84
N THR A 59 2.49 -33.28 -17.43
CA THR A 59 1.52 -34.10 -18.17
C THR A 59 0.18 -33.36 -18.26
N ARG A 60 -0.37 -33.30 -19.48
CA ARG A 60 -1.69 -32.72 -19.74
C ARG A 60 -2.77 -33.77 -19.46
N VAL A 61 -3.77 -33.41 -18.67
CA VAL A 61 -4.84 -34.28 -18.20
C VAL A 61 -6.20 -33.59 -18.31
N ARG A 62 -7.28 -34.36 -18.35
CA ARG A 62 -8.64 -33.84 -18.16
C ARG A 62 -8.94 -33.83 -16.66
N PHE A 63 -9.27 -32.66 -16.14
CA PHE A 63 -9.53 -32.41 -14.74
C PHE A 63 -11.03 -32.19 -14.54
N HIS A 64 -11.65 -33.04 -13.73
CA HIS A 64 -13.09 -33.01 -13.46
C HIS A 64 -13.34 -32.63 -12.01
N VAL A 65 -14.08 -31.54 -11.78
CA VAL A 65 -14.53 -31.08 -10.46
C VAL A 65 -15.96 -30.61 -10.58
N GLY A 66 -16.84 -31.09 -9.68
CA GLY A 66 -18.26 -30.80 -9.73
C GLY A 66 -18.85 -31.16 -11.10
N THR A 67 -19.34 -30.15 -11.83
CA THR A 67 -19.88 -30.33 -13.19
C THR A 67 -18.94 -29.88 -14.31
N SER A 68 -17.74 -29.40 -13.96
CA SER A 68 -16.75 -28.83 -14.87
C SER A 68 -15.77 -29.89 -15.39
N GLU A 69 -15.40 -29.76 -16.66
CA GLU A 69 -14.31 -30.50 -17.30
C GLU A 69 -13.33 -29.49 -17.89
N ILE A 70 -12.10 -29.48 -17.37
CA ILE A 70 -11.08 -28.50 -17.78
C ILE A 70 -9.77 -29.23 -18.08
N MET A 71 -9.09 -28.85 -19.14
CA MET A 71 -7.74 -29.33 -19.41
C MET A 71 -6.76 -28.74 -18.39
N ALA A 72 -5.91 -29.57 -17.80
CA ALA A 72 -4.94 -29.15 -16.80
C ALA A 72 -3.55 -29.73 -17.06
N ARG A 73 -2.51 -29.06 -16.59
CA ARG A 73 -1.15 -29.59 -16.50
C ARG A 73 -0.82 -29.88 -15.05
N VAL A 74 -0.46 -31.14 -14.78
CA VAL A 74 -0.05 -31.61 -13.44
C VAL A 74 1.39 -31.19 -13.17
N LEU A 75 1.67 -30.57 -12.03
CA LEU A 75 3.02 -30.27 -11.55
C LEU A 75 3.23 -30.98 -10.22
N LEU A 76 4.04 -32.04 -10.22
CA LEU A 76 4.40 -32.75 -8.99
C LEU A 76 5.44 -31.93 -8.23
N LEU A 77 5.30 -31.89 -6.90
CA LEU A 77 6.05 -30.94 -6.07
C LEU A 77 7.30 -31.54 -5.43
N ASP A 78 7.30 -32.84 -5.18
CA ASP A 78 8.37 -33.57 -4.49
C ASP A 78 9.17 -34.51 -5.41
N ARG A 79 8.59 -34.91 -6.56
CA ARG A 79 9.16 -35.92 -7.47
C ARG A 79 8.94 -35.59 -8.95
N PRO A 80 9.71 -36.19 -9.89
CA PRO A 80 9.51 -35.95 -11.32
C PRO A 80 8.32 -36.71 -11.92
N GLU A 81 8.02 -37.91 -11.41
CA GLU A 81 6.99 -38.83 -11.93
C GLU A 81 6.26 -39.52 -10.76
N LEU A 82 4.98 -39.83 -10.95
CA LEU A 82 4.12 -40.53 -9.99
C LEU A 82 3.70 -41.88 -10.58
N GLU A 83 4.06 -42.98 -9.91
CA GLU A 83 3.74 -44.33 -10.35
C GLU A 83 2.29 -44.73 -10.01
N PRO A 84 1.69 -45.68 -10.75
CA PRO A 84 0.40 -46.28 -10.39
C PRO A 84 0.35 -46.77 -8.94
N GLY A 85 -0.74 -46.48 -8.24
CA GLY A 85 -0.94 -46.82 -6.82
C GLY A 85 -0.24 -45.88 -5.83
N GLN A 86 0.44 -44.83 -6.30
CA GLN A 86 1.08 -43.84 -5.44
C GLN A 86 0.24 -42.57 -5.28
N SER A 87 0.54 -41.84 -4.20
CA SER A 87 0.01 -40.50 -3.94
C SER A 87 1.12 -39.47 -3.80
N ALA A 88 0.83 -38.23 -4.20
CA ALA A 88 1.70 -37.07 -4.00
C ALA A 88 0.90 -35.77 -3.91
N PHE A 89 1.53 -34.70 -3.42
CA PHE A 89 1.00 -33.36 -3.61
C PHE A 89 1.28 -32.87 -5.04
N ALA A 90 0.27 -32.25 -5.64
CA ALA A 90 0.35 -31.74 -7.00
C ALA A 90 -0.30 -30.36 -7.11
N ARG A 91 0.29 -29.53 -7.97
CA ARG A 91 -0.28 -28.28 -8.45
C ARG A 91 -0.86 -28.51 -9.84
N PHE A 92 -2.09 -28.09 -10.07
CA PHE A 92 -2.75 -28.16 -11.36
C PHE A 92 -2.86 -26.77 -11.95
N ARG A 93 -2.24 -26.59 -13.12
CA ARG A 93 -2.45 -25.38 -13.93
C ARG A 93 -3.54 -25.66 -14.96
N LEU A 94 -4.68 -25.03 -14.77
CA LEU A 94 -5.87 -25.18 -15.58
C LEU A 94 -5.79 -24.29 -16.83
N GLU A 95 -6.40 -24.73 -17.92
CA GLU A 95 -6.50 -23.97 -19.18
C GLU A 95 -7.71 -23.01 -19.19
N ALA A 96 -8.63 -23.16 -18.24
CA ALA A 96 -9.75 -22.26 -18.00
C ALA A 96 -9.94 -22.05 -16.48
N PRO A 97 -10.56 -20.94 -16.05
CA PRO A 97 -10.86 -20.71 -14.64
C PRO A 97 -11.81 -21.78 -14.06
N LEU A 98 -11.52 -22.21 -12.84
CA LEU A 98 -12.35 -23.10 -12.04
C LEU A 98 -12.81 -22.35 -10.78
N VAL A 99 -14.08 -22.56 -10.43
CA VAL A 99 -14.62 -22.22 -9.11
C VAL A 99 -14.81 -23.52 -8.34
N ALA A 100 -14.07 -23.67 -7.25
CA ALA A 100 -14.13 -24.81 -6.35
C ALA A 100 -13.79 -24.36 -4.93
N LEU A 101 -14.01 -25.23 -3.95
CA LEU A 101 -13.63 -25.00 -2.56
C LEU A 101 -12.57 -26.02 -2.11
N PRO A 102 -11.73 -25.66 -1.12
CA PRO A 102 -10.92 -26.65 -0.42
C PRO A 102 -11.78 -27.78 0.13
N GLY A 103 -11.32 -29.03 0.00
CA GLY A 103 -12.05 -30.23 0.34
C GLY A 103 -12.85 -30.84 -0.82
N ASP A 104 -13.05 -30.11 -1.93
CA ASP A 104 -13.70 -30.68 -3.11
C ASP A 104 -12.86 -31.82 -3.70
N ARG A 105 -13.54 -32.92 -4.03
CA ARG A 105 -12.93 -34.06 -4.70
C ARG A 105 -12.90 -33.83 -6.20
N PHE A 106 -11.82 -34.31 -6.82
CA PHE A 106 -11.65 -34.24 -8.26
C PHE A 106 -11.25 -35.59 -8.85
N VAL A 107 -11.52 -35.74 -10.15
CA VAL A 107 -11.12 -36.91 -10.93
C VAL A 107 -10.22 -36.45 -12.07
N VAL A 108 -9.17 -37.22 -12.34
CA VAL A 108 -8.23 -36.98 -13.43
C VAL A 108 -8.35 -38.10 -14.45
N ARG A 109 -8.50 -37.71 -15.72
CA ARG A 109 -8.50 -38.64 -16.86
C ARG A 109 -7.35 -38.32 -17.80
N SER A 110 -6.82 -39.34 -18.47
CA SER A 110 -5.78 -39.15 -19.48
C SER A 110 -6.30 -38.38 -20.69
N TYR A 111 -5.38 -37.67 -21.35
CA TYR A 111 -5.71 -36.90 -22.56
C TYR A 111 -6.21 -37.78 -23.71
N SER A 112 -5.51 -38.88 -23.97
CA SER A 112 -5.87 -39.92 -24.95
C SER A 112 -5.13 -41.22 -24.63
N PRO A 113 -5.81 -42.40 -24.63
CA PRO A 113 -7.27 -42.55 -24.65
C PRO A 113 -7.91 -41.92 -23.40
N ILE A 114 -9.22 -41.67 -23.40
CA ILE A 114 -9.90 -41.00 -22.27
C ILE A 114 -10.28 -42.03 -21.20
N VAL A 115 -9.32 -42.40 -20.35
CA VAL A 115 -9.53 -43.30 -19.21
C VAL A 115 -9.28 -42.55 -17.90
N THR A 116 -9.98 -42.95 -16.84
CA THR A 116 -9.70 -42.43 -15.49
C THR A 116 -8.36 -42.97 -15.04
N ILE A 117 -7.49 -42.09 -14.58
CA ILE A 117 -6.12 -42.46 -14.14
C ILE A 117 -5.90 -42.17 -12.67
N GLY A 118 -6.76 -41.36 -12.04
CA GLY A 118 -6.57 -40.94 -10.66
C GLY A 118 -7.59 -39.91 -10.22
N GLY A 119 -7.36 -39.36 -9.04
CA GLY A 119 -8.17 -38.31 -8.45
C GLY A 119 -7.52 -37.77 -7.19
N GLY A 120 -8.26 -36.96 -6.46
CA GLY A 120 -7.74 -36.40 -5.22
C GLY A 120 -8.66 -35.37 -4.61
N THR A 121 -8.10 -34.58 -3.69
CA THR A 121 -8.82 -33.53 -2.96
C THR A 121 -8.10 -32.21 -3.14
N LEU A 122 -8.86 -31.14 -3.40
CA LEU A 122 -8.33 -29.78 -3.45
C LEU A 122 -7.98 -29.30 -2.04
N LEU A 123 -6.80 -28.70 -1.89
CA LEU A 123 -6.31 -28.15 -0.62
C LEU A 123 -6.29 -26.62 -0.66
N ASP A 124 -5.88 -26.02 -1.77
CA ASP A 124 -5.93 -24.57 -1.97
C ASP A 124 -6.35 -24.24 -3.41
N VAL A 125 -7.34 -23.37 -3.55
CA VAL A 125 -7.94 -22.99 -4.83
C VAL A 125 -7.35 -21.71 -5.42
N ASP A 126 -6.53 -20.97 -4.66
CA ASP A 126 -5.80 -19.79 -5.13
C ASP A 126 -4.40 -19.73 -4.48
N PRO A 127 -3.56 -20.76 -4.71
CA PRO A 127 -2.40 -20.96 -3.88
C PRO A 127 -1.33 -19.89 -4.14
N PRO A 128 -0.53 -19.54 -3.12
CA PRO A 128 0.57 -18.61 -3.28
C PRO A 128 1.55 -19.05 -4.39
N ARG A 129 2.23 -18.06 -4.97
CA ARG A 129 3.27 -18.30 -5.97
C ARG A 129 4.56 -18.76 -5.29
N PHE A 130 4.64 -20.04 -4.96
CA PHE A 130 5.89 -20.67 -4.55
C PHE A 130 6.81 -20.94 -5.74
N LYS A 131 8.13 -20.94 -5.50
CA LYS A 131 9.07 -21.58 -6.42
C LYS A 131 8.78 -23.09 -6.40
N LEU A 132 8.72 -23.71 -7.59
CA LEU A 132 8.52 -25.16 -7.72
C LEU A 132 9.57 -25.94 -6.92
N LYS A 133 9.13 -26.97 -6.18
CA LYS A 133 9.96 -27.84 -5.31
C LYS A 133 10.60 -27.16 -4.10
N ALA A 134 10.06 -26.02 -3.65
CA ALA A 134 10.54 -25.37 -2.44
C ALA A 134 9.99 -26.11 -1.19
N PRO A 135 10.82 -26.46 -0.19
CA PRO A 135 10.36 -27.06 1.06
C PRO A 135 9.18 -26.33 1.74
N PRO A 136 9.10 -24.99 1.71
CA PRO A 136 7.94 -24.25 2.23
C PRO A 136 6.60 -24.61 1.56
N HIS A 137 6.60 -24.98 0.28
CA HIS A 137 5.36 -25.32 -0.43
C HIS A 137 4.79 -26.66 0.06
N LEU A 138 5.65 -27.67 0.29
CA LEU A 138 5.20 -28.95 0.84
C LEU A 138 4.74 -28.81 2.30
N ALA A 139 5.43 -27.98 3.09
CA ALA A 139 5.02 -27.69 4.46
C ALA A 139 3.63 -27.03 4.50
N HIS A 140 3.39 -26.05 3.62
CA HIS A 140 2.09 -25.41 3.44
C HIS A 140 0.99 -26.42 3.12
N LEU A 141 1.18 -27.30 2.11
CA LEU A 141 0.15 -28.28 1.74
C LEU A 141 -0.08 -29.34 2.80
N THR A 142 0.98 -29.76 3.51
CA THR A 142 0.85 -30.65 4.67
C THR A 142 -0.01 -30.00 5.75
N LEU A 143 0.21 -28.70 6.03
CA LEU A 143 -0.59 -27.95 6.99
C LEU A 143 -2.05 -27.79 6.54
N LEU A 144 -2.30 -27.54 5.26
CA LEU A 144 -3.66 -27.47 4.74
C LEU A 144 -4.40 -28.82 4.80
N GLN A 145 -3.68 -29.93 4.66
CA GLN A 145 -4.27 -31.27 4.71
C GLN A 145 -4.53 -31.74 6.15
N GLN A 146 -3.60 -31.48 7.08
CA GLN A 146 -3.57 -32.11 8.41
C GLN A 146 -3.69 -31.12 9.58
N GLY A 147 -3.60 -29.82 9.31
CA GLY A 147 -3.63 -28.78 10.32
C GLY A 147 -5.02 -28.55 10.90
N SER A 148 -5.05 -27.95 12.09
CA SER A 148 -6.32 -27.51 12.67
C SER A 148 -6.91 -26.34 11.86
N PRO A 149 -8.23 -26.09 11.93
CA PRO A 149 -8.87 -24.97 11.24
C PRO A 149 -8.22 -23.62 11.55
N GLU A 150 -7.78 -23.40 12.80
CA GLU A 150 -7.05 -22.20 13.24
C GLU A 150 -5.70 -22.08 12.54
N ALA A 151 -4.96 -23.19 12.43
CA ALA A 151 -3.64 -23.19 11.82
C ALA A 151 -3.71 -22.98 10.30
N VAL A 152 -4.70 -23.58 9.63
CA VAL A 152 -4.99 -23.34 8.21
C VAL A 152 -5.33 -21.88 7.94
N LEU A 153 -6.20 -21.31 8.77
CA LEU A 153 -6.59 -19.91 8.65
C LEU A 153 -5.41 -18.95 8.87
N GLU A 154 -4.62 -19.17 9.92
CA GLU A 154 -3.41 -18.38 10.17
C GLU A 154 -2.44 -18.44 8.99
N GLU A 155 -2.27 -19.62 8.38
CA GLU A 155 -1.39 -19.81 7.24
C GLU A 155 -1.82 -18.98 6.01
N HIS A 156 -3.12 -18.88 5.74
CA HIS A 156 -3.61 -17.99 4.69
C HIS A 156 -3.33 -16.52 4.99
N VAL A 157 -3.50 -16.08 6.25
CA VAL A 157 -3.18 -14.70 6.67
C VAL A 157 -1.67 -14.44 6.58
N ARG A 158 -0.83 -15.42 6.94
CA ARG A 158 0.63 -15.36 6.84
C ARG A 158 1.08 -15.14 5.40
N HIS A 159 0.51 -15.90 4.46
CA HIS A 159 0.86 -15.83 3.04
C HIS A 159 0.44 -14.54 2.35
N ALA A 160 -0.54 -13.81 2.89
CA ALA A 160 -0.92 -12.50 2.39
C ALA A 160 0.20 -11.44 2.55
N GLY A 161 1.21 -11.73 3.38
CA GLY A 161 2.42 -10.90 3.49
C GLY A 161 2.11 -9.49 3.98
N ALA A 162 2.80 -8.48 3.43
CA ALA A 162 2.65 -7.08 3.82
C ALA A 162 1.38 -6.40 3.28
N SER A 163 0.64 -7.04 2.39
CA SER A 163 -0.65 -6.54 1.92
C SER A 163 -1.77 -6.83 2.91
N GLY A 164 -1.63 -7.87 3.73
CA GLY A 164 -2.73 -8.38 4.55
C GLY A 164 -3.87 -8.95 3.71
N VAL A 165 -4.95 -9.36 4.38
CA VAL A 165 -6.07 -10.05 3.72
C VAL A 165 -7.42 -9.60 4.29
N ARG A 166 -8.40 -9.48 3.40
CA ARG A 166 -9.80 -9.21 3.78
C ARG A 166 -10.54 -10.48 4.15
N LEU A 167 -11.47 -10.39 5.09
CA LEU A 167 -12.36 -11.50 5.50
C LEU A 167 -13.02 -12.21 4.30
N ALA A 168 -13.51 -11.42 3.34
CA ALA A 168 -14.19 -11.95 2.14
C ALA A 168 -13.24 -12.82 1.29
N ALA A 169 -11.97 -12.41 1.14
CA ALA A 169 -10.97 -13.16 0.38
C ALA A 169 -10.58 -14.48 1.07
N LEU A 170 -10.75 -14.59 2.39
CA LEU A 170 -10.55 -15.85 3.12
C LEU A 170 -11.72 -16.82 2.95
N SER A 171 -12.95 -16.31 2.77
CA SER A 171 -14.17 -17.13 2.77
C SER A 171 -14.19 -18.19 1.66
N GLY A 172 -13.60 -17.89 0.50
CA GLY A 172 -13.49 -18.86 -0.61
C GLY A 172 -12.26 -19.76 -0.56
N ARG A 173 -11.41 -19.59 0.46
CA ARG A 173 -10.13 -20.27 0.61
C ARG A 173 -10.10 -21.26 1.77
N VAL A 174 -11.22 -21.42 2.46
CA VAL A 174 -11.35 -22.32 3.61
C VAL A 174 -12.58 -23.21 3.43
N PRO A 175 -12.59 -24.43 4.00
CA PRO A 175 -13.69 -25.38 3.82
C PRO A 175 -14.90 -25.10 4.73
N PHE A 176 -14.94 -23.97 5.45
CA PHE A 176 -15.98 -23.65 6.43
C PHE A 176 -16.66 -22.31 6.15
N GLY A 177 -17.91 -22.20 6.59
CA GLY A 177 -18.75 -21.03 6.33
C GLY A 177 -18.34 -19.76 7.11
N PRO A 178 -18.92 -18.60 6.75
CA PRO A 178 -18.51 -17.29 7.27
C PRO A 178 -18.72 -17.11 8.78
N ALA A 179 -19.66 -17.83 9.40
CA ALA A 179 -19.84 -17.78 10.85
C ALA A 179 -18.64 -18.43 11.58
N ARG A 180 -18.26 -19.65 11.17
CA ARG A 180 -17.10 -20.36 11.73
C ARG A 180 -15.78 -19.63 11.43
N LEU A 181 -15.66 -19.02 10.25
CA LEU A 181 -14.50 -18.20 9.90
C LEU A 181 -14.30 -17.04 10.87
N ARG A 182 -15.37 -16.30 11.22
CA ARG A 182 -15.28 -15.21 12.20
C ARG A 182 -14.90 -15.71 13.59
N GLU A 183 -15.54 -16.78 14.05
CA GLU A 183 -15.21 -17.41 15.34
C GLU A 183 -13.73 -17.78 15.44
N LEU A 184 -13.17 -18.42 14.40
CA LEU A 184 -11.76 -18.79 14.36
C LEU A 184 -10.84 -17.57 14.31
N LEU A 185 -11.22 -16.52 13.59
CA LEU A 185 -10.47 -15.26 13.58
C LEU A 185 -10.47 -14.60 14.95
N ASP A 186 -11.59 -14.58 15.67
CA ASP A 186 -11.69 -14.01 17.01
C ASP A 186 -10.75 -14.75 17.99
N VAL A 187 -10.68 -16.08 17.88
CA VAL A 187 -9.71 -16.89 18.64
C VAL A 187 -8.27 -16.53 18.30
N LEU A 188 -7.94 -16.39 17.01
CA LEU A 188 -6.58 -16.03 16.57
C LEU A 188 -6.18 -14.60 16.98
N LEU A 189 -7.12 -13.65 16.95
CA LEU A 189 -6.95 -12.28 17.42
C LEU A 189 -6.70 -12.24 18.92
N ALA A 190 -7.52 -12.94 19.71
CA ALA A 190 -7.37 -13.02 21.17
C ALA A 190 -6.02 -13.65 21.57
N ALA A 191 -5.54 -14.61 20.79
CA ALA A 191 -4.23 -15.25 20.98
C ALA A 191 -3.04 -14.43 20.43
N GLY A 192 -3.28 -13.29 19.75
CA GLY A 192 -2.23 -12.49 19.11
C GLY A 192 -1.53 -13.17 17.93
N ARG A 193 -2.10 -14.25 17.38
CA ARG A 193 -1.58 -14.99 16.21
C ARG A 193 -1.96 -14.31 14.89
N VAL A 194 -2.97 -13.44 14.92
CA VAL A 194 -3.39 -12.56 13.83
C VAL A 194 -3.61 -11.16 14.41
N LEU A 195 -3.33 -10.13 13.63
CA LEU A 195 -3.58 -8.73 13.96
C LEU A 195 -4.71 -8.18 13.09
N ALA A 196 -5.61 -7.39 13.69
CA ALA A 196 -6.57 -6.57 12.95
C ALA A 196 -5.93 -5.23 12.61
N VAL A 197 -5.92 -4.88 11.32
CA VAL A 197 -5.40 -3.60 10.81
C VAL A 197 -6.52 -2.57 10.73
N GLU A 198 -7.66 -3.00 10.21
CA GLU A 198 -8.92 -2.28 10.17
C GLU A 198 -10.08 -3.30 10.25
N ARG A 199 -11.31 -2.82 10.10
CA ARG A 199 -12.48 -3.71 10.04
C ARG A 199 -12.33 -4.72 8.91
N ASP A 200 -12.46 -6.00 9.23
CA ASP A 200 -12.37 -7.12 8.29
C ASP A 200 -11.04 -7.24 7.52
N TRP A 201 -9.97 -6.54 7.95
CA TRP A 201 -8.63 -6.63 7.36
C TRP A 201 -7.62 -7.14 8.37
N TYR A 202 -6.94 -8.22 8.00
CA TYR A 202 -6.08 -8.99 8.89
C TYR A 202 -4.66 -9.08 8.36
N LEU A 203 -3.71 -9.17 9.29
CA LEU A 203 -2.30 -9.27 9.00
C LEU A 203 -1.64 -10.23 9.99
N HIS A 204 -0.64 -10.97 9.52
CA HIS A 204 0.13 -11.84 10.39
C HIS A 204 1.18 -11.04 11.20
N PRO A 205 1.37 -11.30 12.51
CA PRO A 205 2.34 -10.57 13.35
C PRO A 205 3.76 -10.56 12.79
N GLU A 206 4.22 -11.66 12.20
CA GLU A 206 5.55 -11.74 11.58
C GLU A 206 5.68 -10.82 10.36
N SER A 207 4.60 -10.68 9.56
CA SER A 207 4.59 -9.76 8.43
C SER A 207 4.61 -8.31 8.90
N PHE A 208 3.90 -8.00 9.98
CA PHE A 208 3.94 -6.69 10.62
C PHE A 208 5.34 -6.37 11.18
N ALA A 209 5.96 -7.32 11.88
CA ALA A 209 7.30 -7.17 12.45
C ALA A 209 8.38 -6.94 11.37
N ARG A 210 8.34 -7.71 10.27
CA ARG A 210 9.23 -7.48 9.11
C ARG A 210 9.02 -6.12 8.48
N LEU A 211 7.77 -5.68 8.34
CA LEU A 211 7.46 -4.37 7.78
C LEU A 211 7.98 -3.25 8.69
N ARG A 212 7.80 -3.39 10.01
CA ARG A 212 8.36 -2.50 11.03
C ARG A 212 9.88 -2.38 10.92
N GLU A 213 10.58 -3.50 10.89
CA GLU A 213 12.04 -3.53 10.75
C GLU A 213 12.50 -2.79 9.49
N ARG A 214 11.90 -3.12 8.33
CA ARG A 214 12.24 -2.48 7.06
C ARG A 214 11.98 -0.98 7.05
N ALA A 215 10.88 -0.53 7.66
CA ALA A 215 10.56 0.90 7.77
C ALA A 215 11.58 1.64 8.64
N VAL A 216 11.94 1.08 9.80
CA VAL A 216 12.94 1.67 10.70
C VAL A 216 14.31 1.73 10.03
N VAL A 217 14.77 0.63 9.43
CA VAL A 217 16.05 0.58 8.70
C VAL A 217 16.08 1.57 7.53
N ALA A 218 14.95 1.73 6.82
CA ALA A 218 14.84 2.71 5.73
C ALA A 218 14.99 4.15 6.25
N LEU A 219 14.37 4.49 7.39
CA LEU A 219 14.51 5.79 8.03
C LEU A 219 15.94 6.04 8.54
N GLU A 220 16.55 5.05 9.20
CA GLU A 220 17.94 5.15 9.68
C GLU A 220 18.91 5.42 8.53
N THR A 221 18.77 4.66 7.44
CA THR A 221 19.59 4.82 6.24
C THR A 221 19.38 6.19 5.59
N PHE A 222 18.14 6.65 5.53
CA PHE A 222 17.80 7.95 4.95
C PHE A 222 18.35 9.12 5.77
N HIS A 223 18.22 9.09 7.09
CA HIS A 223 18.75 10.14 7.96
C HIS A 223 20.27 10.19 7.97
N ARG A 224 20.93 9.03 7.91
CA ARG A 224 22.40 8.97 7.78
C ARG A 224 22.88 9.59 6.46
N ALA A 225 22.15 9.34 5.38
CA ALA A 225 22.47 9.88 4.07
C ALA A 225 22.05 11.35 3.89
N ASN A 226 21.05 11.83 4.64
CA ASN A 226 20.52 13.19 4.52
C ASN A 226 20.30 13.84 5.90
N PRO A 227 21.36 14.18 6.66
CA PRO A 227 21.23 14.67 8.04
C PRO A 227 20.43 15.98 8.18
N LEU A 228 20.43 16.81 7.14
CA LEU A 228 19.74 18.10 7.11
C LEU A 228 18.26 17.98 6.73
N ARG A 229 17.82 16.80 6.26
CA ARG A 229 16.40 16.58 5.96
C ARG A 229 15.63 16.28 7.24
N PRO A 230 14.43 16.87 7.39
CA PRO A 230 13.62 16.68 8.59
C PRO A 230 13.00 15.29 8.66
N GLY A 231 12.83 14.60 7.54
CA GLY A 231 12.21 13.29 7.46
C GLY A 231 11.94 12.87 6.02
N MET A 232 11.56 11.60 5.85
CA MET A 232 11.22 10.99 4.56
C MET A 232 9.72 11.16 4.28
N SER A 233 9.31 11.27 3.01
CA SER A 233 7.86 11.28 2.70
C SER A 233 7.21 9.94 3.06
N ARG A 234 5.91 9.95 3.40
CA ARG A 234 5.15 8.72 3.73
C ARG A 234 5.19 7.71 2.59
N GLU A 235 5.03 8.18 1.36
CA GLU A 235 4.99 7.32 0.17
C GLU A 235 6.36 6.71 -0.15
N GLU A 236 7.44 7.49 -0.03
CA GLU A 236 8.80 6.96 -0.19
C GLU A 236 9.13 5.91 0.87
N LEU A 237 8.73 6.15 2.12
CA LEU A 237 8.91 5.19 3.20
C LEU A 237 8.13 3.89 2.94
N ARG A 238 6.88 4.00 2.48
CA ARG A 238 6.06 2.85 2.11
C ARG A 238 6.71 2.03 0.99
N GLY A 239 7.23 2.71 -0.03
CA GLY A 239 7.98 2.07 -1.12
C GLY A 239 9.22 1.32 -0.62
N ARG A 240 10.07 1.98 0.17
CA ARG A 240 11.31 1.38 0.72
C ARG A 240 11.03 0.24 1.72
N ALA A 241 9.94 0.34 2.48
CA ALA A 241 9.49 -0.70 3.42
C ALA A 241 8.90 -1.93 2.71
N GLY A 242 8.71 -1.89 1.39
CA GLY A 242 8.31 -3.04 0.57
C GLY A 242 6.96 -2.92 -0.12
N GLY A 243 6.39 -1.71 -0.20
CA GLY A 243 5.15 -1.45 -0.93
C GLY A 243 3.92 -2.07 -0.28
N ALA A 244 3.83 -2.00 1.05
CA ALA A 244 2.66 -2.48 1.80
C ALA A 244 1.36 -1.77 1.34
N ASP A 245 0.23 -2.42 1.59
CA ASP A 245 -1.08 -1.78 1.42
C ASP A 245 -1.17 -0.50 2.28
N GLU A 246 -1.89 0.51 1.79
CA GLU A 246 -2.00 1.81 2.47
C GLU A 246 -2.54 1.67 3.89
N ARG A 247 -3.50 0.78 4.13
CA ARG A 247 -4.11 0.54 5.46
C ARG A 247 -3.11 -0.07 6.42
N VAL A 248 -2.39 -1.09 5.94
CA VAL A 248 -1.35 -1.77 6.70
C VAL A 248 -0.24 -0.79 7.07
N PHE A 249 0.16 0.06 6.12
CA PHE A 249 1.18 1.07 6.34
C PHE A 249 0.72 2.17 7.30
N ALA A 250 -0.53 2.63 7.19
CA ALA A 250 -1.12 3.59 8.12
C ALA A 250 -1.14 3.03 9.56
N ALA A 251 -1.59 1.79 9.74
CA ALA A 251 -1.60 1.13 11.05
C ALA A 251 -0.18 0.95 11.63
N LEU A 252 0.80 0.62 10.77
CA LEU A 252 2.21 0.57 11.17
C LEU A 252 2.71 1.91 11.69
N LEU A 253 2.45 3.00 10.96
CA LEU A 253 2.88 4.34 11.38
C LEU A 253 2.24 4.75 12.70
N SER A 254 0.93 4.50 12.86
CA SER A 254 0.25 4.77 14.14
C SER A 254 0.83 3.96 15.30
N ALA A 255 1.20 2.69 15.08
CA ALA A 255 1.86 1.89 16.10
C ALA A 255 3.26 2.42 16.46
N LEU A 256 4.07 2.77 15.46
CA LEU A 256 5.40 3.33 15.67
C LEU A 256 5.39 4.70 16.37
N GLU A 257 4.37 5.52 16.10
CA GLU A 257 4.15 6.79 16.79
C GLU A 257 3.71 6.58 18.23
N ALA A 258 2.79 5.65 18.48
CA ALA A 258 2.34 5.30 19.83
C ALA A 258 3.48 4.73 20.68
N GLU A 259 4.39 3.95 20.08
CA GLU A 259 5.62 3.46 20.71
C GLU A 259 6.70 4.55 20.87
N GLY A 260 6.52 5.74 20.29
CA GLY A 260 7.50 6.83 20.32
C GLY A 260 8.74 6.59 19.46
N VAL A 261 8.71 5.61 18.54
CA VAL A 261 9.81 5.29 17.62
C VAL A 261 9.89 6.31 16.49
N THR A 262 8.74 6.76 15.98
CA THR A 262 8.65 7.74 14.90
C THR A 262 7.82 8.96 15.28
N LYS A 263 8.02 10.05 14.54
CA LYS A 263 7.18 11.25 14.54
C LYS A 263 6.77 11.56 13.11
N SER A 264 5.49 11.86 12.92
CA SER A 264 5.00 12.40 11.66
C SER A 264 4.80 13.91 11.74
N GLU A 265 5.30 14.60 10.73
CA GLU A 265 5.13 16.04 10.53
C GLU A 265 4.54 16.27 9.13
N ARG A 266 3.23 16.48 9.06
CA ARG A 266 2.45 16.54 7.81
C ARG A 266 2.61 15.24 7.00
N ASP A 267 3.27 15.31 5.84
CA ASP A 267 3.53 14.17 4.94
C ASP A 267 4.92 13.55 5.14
N LYS A 268 5.66 13.99 6.17
CA LYS A 268 7.00 13.47 6.47
C LYS A 268 6.99 12.62 7.73
N VAL A 269 7.81 11.57 7.72
CA VAL A 269 8.04 10.66 8.83
C VAL A 269 9.53 10.67 9.16
N ARG A 270 9.85 10.71 10.46
CA ARG A 270 11.21 10.61 10.98
C ARG A 270 11.24 9.73 12.22
N LEU A 271 12.35 9.06 12.48
CA LEU A 271 12.71 8.55 13.80
C LEU A 271 12.62 9.67 14.85
N ALA A 272 12.06 9.35 16.01
CA ALA A 272 11.96 10.29 17.12
C ALA A 272 13.34 10.75 17.64
N SER A 273 14.36 9.91 17.46
CA SER A 273 15.77 10.18 17.77
C SER A 273 16.45 11.12 16.77
N HIS A 274 15.91 11.27 15.56
CA HIS A 274 16.49 12.16 14.56
C HIS A 274 16.06 13.60 14.82
N ALA A 275 17.04 14.48 14.96
CA ALA A 275 16.85 15.92 14.98
C ALA A 275 17.87 16.54 14.04
N VAL A 276 17.43 17.45 13.18
CA VAL A 276 18.33 18.21 12.32
C VAL A 276 19.21 19.07 13.23
N ARG A 277 20.50 18.76 13.26
CA ARG A 277 21.52 19.53 13.99
C ARG A 277 22.53 20.03 12.98
N LEU A 278 22.71 21.35 12.96
CA LEU A 278 23.71 22.00 12.13
C LEU A 278 25.07 21.91 12.82
N THR A 279 26.12 21.63 12.06
CA THR A 279 27.50 21.81 12.53
C THR A 279 27.78 23.31 12.74
N PRO A 280 28.82 23.69 13.50
CA PRO A 280 29.19 25.10 13.65
C PRO A 280 29.45 25.81 12.31
N GLU A 281 30.00 25.11 11.32
CA GLU A 281 30.22 25.64 9.98
C GLU A 281 28.91 25.84 9.22
N GLN A 282 28.02 24.85 9.26
CA GLN A 282 26.68 24.95 8.66
C GLN A 282 25.85 26.05 9.32
N GLN A 283 25.95 26.21 10.64
CA GLN A 283 25.26 27.29 11.36
C GLN A 283 25.76 28.66 10.89
N ARG A 284 27.07 28.85 10.71
CA ARG A 284 27.61 30.11 10.14
C ARG A 284 27.11 30.40 8.73
N VAL A 285 26.91 29.37 7.90
CA VAL A 285 26.33 29.54 6.56
C VAL A 285 24.86 29.93 6.68
N VAL A 286 24.08 29.23 7.51
CA VAL A 286 22.67 29.52 7.77
C VAL A 286 22.47 30.93 8.34
N ASP A 287 23.30 31.36 9.29
CA ASP A 287 23.24 32.69 9.88
C ASP A 287 23.55 33.77 8.83
N ARG A 288 24.55 33.56 7.97
CA ARG A 288 24.86 34.49 6.87
C ARG A 288 23.71 34.58 5.85
N LEU A 289 23.12 33.44 5.49
CA LEU A 289 21.96 33.40 4.60
C LEU A 289 20.78 34.15 5.23
N GLU A 290 20.43 33.84 6.48
CA GLU A 290 19.34 34.51 7.19
C GLU A 290 19.57 36.02 7.26
N GLN A 291 20.79 36.45 7.60
CA GLN A 291 21.15 37.86 7.69
C GLN A 291 21.01 38.58 6.34
N ALA A 292 21.43 37.96 5.23
CA ALA A 292 21.26 38.52 3.90
C ALA A 292 19.78 38.75 3.54
N PHE A 293 18.88 37.82 3.90
CA PHE A 293 17.45 38.00 3.70
C PHE A 293 16.81 38.99 4.68
N LEU A 294 17.37 39.14 5.88
CA LEU A 294 16.90 40.10 6.88
C LEU A 294 17.25 41.54 6.47
N GLU A 295 18.49 41.79 6.03
CA GLU A 295 18.98 43.10 5.61
C GLU A 295 18.34 43.59 4.30
N ALA A 296 17.98 42.67 3.42
CA ALA A 296 17.36 43.00 2.14
C ALA A 296 15.89 43.47 2.25
N GLU A 297 15.26 43.31 3.42
CA GLU A 297 13.88 43.71 3.74
C GLU A 297 12.86 43.40 2.62
N ALA A 298 12.53 44.40 1.79
CA ALA A 298 11.51 44.31 0.74
C ALA A 298 12.08 43.89 -0.64
N ALA A 299 13.40 43.83 -0.81
CA ALA A 299 14.08 43.48 -2.05
C ALA A 299 15.06 42.30 -1.85
N PRO A 300 14.57 41.11 -1.46
CA PRO A 300 15.40 39.97 -1.14
C PRO A 300 16.22 39.48 -2.34
N PRO A 301 17.44 38.96 -2.11
CA PRO A 301 18.22 38.29 -3.15
C PRO A 301 17.49 37.03 -3.64
N SER A 302 17.82 36.58 -4.84
CA SER A 302 17.43 35.23 -5.28
C SER A 302 18.16 34.16 -4.47
N PRO A 303 17.61 32.94 -4.34
CA PRO A 303 18.30 31.85 -3.67
C PRO A 303 19.70 31.59 -4.23
N GLU A 304 19.88 31.66 -5.56
CA GLU A 304 21.19 31.47 -6.19
C GLU A 304 22.20 32.55 -5.82
N GLU A 305 21.77 33.82 -5.78
CA GLU A 305 22.63 34.94 -5.36
C GLU A 305 23.00 34.83 -3.88
N ALA A 306 22.04 34.49 -3.01
CA ALA A 306 22.27 34.33 -1.57
C ALA A 306 23.23 33.17 -1.28
N LEU A 307 23.05 32.03 -1.95
CA LEU A 307 23.94 30.88 -1.83
C LEU A 307 25.34 31.19 -2.37
N GLY A 308 25.44 31.86 -3.52
CA GLY A 308 26.72 32.31 -4.07
C GLY A 308 27.49 33.25 -3.14
N GLN A 309 26.80 34.16 -2.45
CA GLN A 309 27.40 35.07 -1.46
C GLN A 309 27.81 34.36 -0.16
N ALA A 310 27.11 33.27 0.21
CA ALA A 310 27.45 32.45 1.37
C ALA A 310 28.72 31.60 1.13
N GLY A 311 29.19 31.50 -0.13
CA GLY A 311 30.53 31.03 -0.48
C GLY A 311 30.67 29.52 -0.58
N VAL A 312 29.62 28.80 -0.96
CA VAL A 312 29.71 27.36 -1.21
C VAL A 312 29.03 27.00 -2.55
N LYS A 313 29.25 25.77 -3.04
CA LYS A 313 28.68 25.25 -4.29
C LYS A 313 28.23 23.81 -4.07
N GLY A 314 26.94 23.51 -4.21
CA GLY A 314 26.44 22.14 -4.35
C GLY A 314 25.10 21.86 -3.64
N ASP A 315 24.80 20.57 -3.46
CA ASP A 315 23.52 20.09 -2.91
C ASP A 315 23.34 20.41 -1.41
N GLU A 316 24.43 20.46 -0.62
CA GLU A 316 24.37 20.70 0.83
C GLU A 316 23.78 22.08 1.18
N GLU A 317 24.05 23.11 0.38
CA GLU A 317 23.56 24.46 0.62
C GLU A 317 22.08 24.60 0.31
N HIS A 318 21.60 23.87 -0.70
CA HIS A 318 20.19 23.78 -0.98
C HIS A 318 19.46 23.19 0.23
N GLU A 319 20.04 22.17 0.89
CA GLU A 319 19.48 21.63 2.13
C GLU A 319 19.53 22.64 3.29
N LEU A 320 20.59 23.42 3.45
CA LEU A 320 20.66 24.51 4.46
C LEU A 320 19.63 25.61 4.21
N PHE A 321 19.38 25.98 2.96
CA PHE A 321 18.30 26.90 2.61
C PHE A 321 16.92 26.32 2.97
N GLN A 322 16.74 25.01 2.73
CA GLN A 322 15.52 24.31 3.15
C GLN A 322 15.35 24.28 4.67
N VAL A 323 16.44 24.24 5.46
CA VAL A 323 16.37 24.36 6.93
C VAL A 323 15.79 25.72 7.34
N LEU A 324 16.14 26.81 6.67
CA LEU A 324 15.58 28.15 6.92
C LEU A 324 14.08 28.25 6.57
N LEU A 325 13.66 27.58 5.49
CA LEU A 325 12.24 27.50 5.13
C LEU A 325 11.44 26.67 6.14
N GLN A 326 11.99 25.55 6.59
CA GLN A 326 11.32 24.64 7.52
C GLN A 326 11.23 25.19 8.93
N SER A 327 12.26 25.93 9.38
CA SER A 327 12.22 26.66 10.66
C SER A 327 11.27 27.86 10.64
N GLY A 328 10.73 28.23 9.48
CA GLY A 328 9.82 29.36 9.31
C GLY A 328 10.49 30.72 9.30
N LYS A 329 11.83 30.77 9.31
CA LYS A 329 12.61 32.02 9.21
C LYS A 329 12.48 32.66 7.84
N LEU A 330 12.45 31.84 6.80
CA LEU A 330 12.15 32.27 5.43
C LEU A 330 10.75 31.83 5.01
N VAL A 331 10.08 32.71 4.28
CA VAL A 331 8.72 32.52 3.78
C VAL A 331 8.73 32.62 2.26
N ARG A 332 8.22 31.58 1.60
CA ARG A 332 8.04 31.57 0.15
C ARG A 332 6.83 32.42 -0.23
N VAL A 333 7.06 33.48 -1.01
CA VAL A 333 6.02 34.38 -1.53
C VAL A 333 5.61 33.97 -2.95
N LYS A 334 6.59 33.59 -3.78
CA LYS A 334 6.40 33.07 -5.14
C LYS A 334 7.51 32.09 -5.48
N GLU A 335 7.42 31.39 -6.62
CA GLU A 335 8.27 30.24 -6.96
C GLU A 335 9.75 30.40 -6.59
N SER A 336 10.37 31.51 -6.99
CA SER A 336 11.79 31.85 -6.74
C SER A 336 11.97 33.04 -5.79
N LEU A 337 10.92 33.48 -5.10
CA LEU A 337 10.93 34.69 -4.27
C LEU A 337 10.62 34.37 -2.81
N PHE A 338 11.64 34.58 -1.97
CA PHE A 338 11.63 34.25 -0.55
C PHE A 338 11.95 35.49 0.27
N PHE A 339 11.27 35.67 1.39
CA PHE A 339 11.45 36.79 2.29
C PHE A 339 11.71 36.30 3.70
N HIS A 340 12.44 37.08 4.48
CA HIS A 340 12.50 36.84 5.92
C HIS A 340 11.13 37.05 6.56
N ALA A 341 10.74 36.19 7.51
CA ALA A 341 9.44 36.26 8.19
C ALA A 341 9.18 37.64 8.81
N ARG A 342 10.19 38.21 9.49
CA ARG A 342 10.13 39.58 10.04
C ARG A 342 9.88 40.65 8.98
N ALA A 343 10.44 40.49 7.79
CA ALA A 343 10.21 41.42 6.69
C ALA A 343 8.75 41.34 6.22
N ILE A 344 8.21 40.12 6.09
CA ILE A 344 6.78 39.91 5.78
C ILE A 344 5.88 40.54 6.83
N ASP A 345 6.17 40.36 8.12
CA ASP A 345 5.37 40.94 9.20
C ASP A 345 5.39 42.47 9.15
N THR A 346 6.57 43.05 8.91
CA THR A 346 6.75 44.51 8.78
C THR A 346 6.02 45.06 7.56
N ILE A 347 6.12 44.39 6.41
CA ILE A 347 5.42 44.75 5.18
C ILE A 347 3.91 44.65 5.38
N GLN A 348 3.43 43.60 6.03
CA GLN A 348 2.02 43.42 6.33
C GLN A 348 1.49 44.55 7.23
N ALA A 349 2.23 44.93 8.27
CA ALA A 349 1.84 46.02 9.16
C ALA A 349 1.73 47.35 8.41
N LYS A 350 2.72 47.69 7.57
CA LYS A 350 2.71 48.90 6.73
C LYS A 350 1.54 48.88 5.73
N LEU A 351 1.29 47.73 5.11
CA LEU A 351 0.21 47.51 4.15
C LEU A 351 -1.17 47.72 4.78
N VAL A 352 -1.40 47.12 5.96
CA VAL A 352 -2.66 47.25 6.70
C VAL A 352 -2.87 48.69 7.16
N ALA A 353 -1.82 49.38 7.63
CA ALA A 353 -1.91 50.79 8.01
C ALA A 353 -2.34 51.67 6.83
N MET A 354 -1.70 51.49 5.67
CA MET A 354 -2.04 52.22 4.45
C MET A 354 -3.48 51.94 3.99
N LEU A 355 -3.92 50.68 4.03
CA LEU A 355 -5.28 50.31 3.65
C LEU A 355 -6.35 50.85 4.60
N ARG A 356 -6.04 50.99 5.89
CA ARG A 356 -6.96 51.64 6.86
C ARG A 356 -7.14 53.13 6.55
N GLU A 357 -6.10 53.79 6.03
CA GLU A 357 -6.14 55.21 5.68
C GLU A 357 -6.76 55.46 4.30
N ARG A 358 -6.28 54.75 3.27
CA ARG A 358 -6.68 54.98 1.86
C ARG A 358 -7.89 54.17 1.40
N LYS A 359 -8.35 53.19 2.18
CA LYS A 359 -9.41 52.21 1.90
C LYS A 359 -9.14 51.25 0.72
N GLU A 360 -8.47 51.71 -0.32
CA GLU A 360 -8.07 50.94 -1.48
C GLU A 360 -6.65 51.32 -1.93
N ILE A 361 -5.88 50.33 -2.40
CA ILE A 361 -4.53 50.53 -2.94
C ILE A 361 -4.39 49.84 -4.30
N GLY A 362 -3.57 50.41 -5.17
CA GLY A 362 -3.11 49.80 -6.41
C GLY A 362 -1.68 49.26 -6.31
N PRO A 363 -1.17 48.61 -7.37
CA PRO A 363 0.22 48.14 -7.43
C PRO A 363 1.25 49.27 -7.33
N GLY A 364 0.89 50.49 -7.73
CA GLY A 364 1.74 51.69 -7.63
C GLY A 364 1.96 52.13 -6.18
N ASP A 365 0.92 52.10 -5.35
CA ASP A 365 1.00 52.53 -3.95
C ASP A 365 1.97 51.65 -3.13
N ILE A 366 2.02 50.35 -3.43
CA ILE A 366 2.96 49.44 -2.76
C ILE A 366 4.39 49.63 -3.22
N LYS A 367 4.58 49.94 -4.51
CA LYS A 367 5.90 50.29 -5.03
C LYS A 367 6.47 51.48 -4.24
N ASP A 368 5.63 52.49 -4.00
CA ASP A 368 6.02 53.69 -3.27
C ASP A 368 6.18 53.43 -1.76
N LEU A 369 5.32 52.57 -1.17
CA LEU A 369 5.40 52.17 0.24
C LEU A 369 6.68 51.41 0.59
N LEU A 370 7.09 50.51 -0.30
CA LEU A 370 8.19 49.59 -0.06
C LEU A 370 9.50 50.02 -0.73
N GLY A 371 9.45 50.99 -1.66
CA GLY A 371 10.61 51.42 -2.43
C GLY A 371 11.14 50.36 -3.41
N VAL A 372 10.30 49.40 -3.81
CA VAL A 372 10.72 48.23 -4.59
C VAL A 372 10.15 48.21 -6.01
N SER A 373 10.79 47.47 -6.92
CA SER A 373 10.28 47.31 -8.28
C SER A 373 8.98 46.48 -8.34
N ARG A 374 8.24 46.59 -9.46
CA ARG A 374 7.02 45.80 -9.71
C ARG A 374 7.25 44.28 -9.61
N LYS A 375 8.49 43.82 -9.85
CA LYS A 375 8.93 42.42 -9.70
C LYS A 375 8.64 41.88 -8.30
N TYR A 376 8.71 42.72 -7.26
CA TYR A 376 8.50 42.33 -5.85
C TYR A 376 7.10 42.70 -5.35
N ALA A 377 6.57 43.86 -5.77
CA ALA A 377 5.27 44.36 -5.31
C ALA A 377 4.08 43.46 -5.70
N ILE A 378 4.03 42.96 -6.95
CA ILE A 378 2.91 42.13 -7.42
C ILE A 378 2.88 40.77 -6.70
N PRO A 379 3.99 40.02 -6.60
CA PRO A 379 4.00 38.77 -5.83
C PRO A 379 3.61 38.93 -4.37
N LEU A 380 4.05 40.00 -3.69
CA LEU A 380 3.67 40.26 -2.30
C LEU A 380 2.15 40.47 -2.18
N LEU A 381 1.55 41.20 -3.11
CA LEU A 381 0.11 41.39 -3.17
C LEU A 381 -0.67 40.07 -3.36
N GLU A 382 -0.25 39.26 -4.34
CA GLU A 382 -0.83 37.94 -4.59
C GLU A 382 -0.73 37.04 -3.34
N PHE A 383 0.39 37.12 -2.63
CA PHE A 383 0.62 36.38 -1.41
C PHE A 383 -0.27 36.82 -0.24
N PHE A 384 -0.45 38.13 -0.04
CA PHE A 384 -1.38 38.65 0.97
C PHE A 384 -2.85 38.38 0.62
N ASP A 385 -3.19 38.32 -0.67
CA ASP A 385 -4.51 37.87 -1.12
C ASP A 385 -4.76 36.40 -0.74
N GLN A 386 -3.78 35.51 -0.99
CA GLN A 386 -3.83 34.09 -0.60
C GLN A 386 -3.93 33.90 0.91
N ARG A 387 -3.21 34.72 1.69
CA ARG A 387 -3.28 34.75 3.16
C ARG A 387 -4.53 35.45 3.71
N ARG A 388 -5.42 35.91 2.83
CA ARG A 388 -6.67 36.60 3.17
C ARG A 388 -6.49 37.91 3.94
N VAL A 389 -5.33 38.55 3.83
CA VAL A 389 -5.10 39.90 4.39
C VAL A 389 -5.73 40.96 3.50
N THR A 390 -5.59 40.80 2.18
CA THR A 390 -6.16 41.69 1.17
C THR A 390 -7.14 40.94 0.27
N ALA A 391 -7.98 41.69 -0.43
CA ALA A 391 -8.86 41.17 -1.47
C ALA A 391 -8.78 42.04 -2.72
N ARG A 392 -8.66 41.40 -3.89
CA ARG A 392 -8.62 42.09 -5.18
C ARG A 392 -10.04 42.46 -5.63
N VAL A 393 -10.26 43.74 -5.91
CA VAL A 393 -11.49 44.30 -6.49
C VAL A 393 -11.10 45.09 -7.74
N GLY A 394 -11.26 44.46 -8.91
CA GLY A 394 -10.74 44.99 -10.17
C GLY A 394 -9.21 45.10 -10.17
N GLU A 395 -8.70 46.30 -10.44
CA GLU A 395 -7.27 46.62 -10.41
C GLU A 395 -6.76 47.09 -9.04
N ARG A 396 -7.66 47.23 -8.06
CA ARG A 396 -7.33 47.67 -6.70
C ARG A 396 -7.44 46.53 -5.70
N ARG A 397 -6.90 46.76 -4.51
CA ARG A 397 -7.02 45.88 -3.36
C ARG A 397 -7.56 46.63 -2.17
N VAL A 398 -8.41 45.94 -1.43
CA VAL A 398 -9.02 46.44 -0.20
C VAL A 398 -8.60 45.54 0.96
N LEU A 399 -8.65 46.09 2.18
CA LEU A 399 -8.45 45.29 3.38
C LEU A 399 -9.59 44.29 3.50
N ARG A 400 -9.26 43.01 3.69
CA ARG A 400 -10.28 42.01 3.96
C ARG A 400 -10.70 42.19 5.42
N GLY A 401 -11.96 42.58 5.64
CA GLY A 401 -12.53 42.60 6.99
C GLY A 401 -12.42 41.23 7.63
N GLY A 402 -11.98 41.19 8.88
CA GLY A 402 -11.85 39.96 9.67
C GLY A 402 -13.15 39.18 9.74
#